data_AF-A0A5S9N7L2-F1
#
_entry.id   AF-A0A5S9N7L2-F1
#
_cell.length_a   1.000
_cell.length_b   1.000
_cell.length_c   1.000
_cell.angle_alpha   90.00
_cell.angle_beta   90.00
_cell.angle_gamma   90.00
#
_symmetry.space_group_name_H-M   'P 1'
#
loop_
_entity.id
_entity.type
_entity.pdbx_description
1 polymer ?
#
loop_
_entity_poly.entity_id
_entity_poly.type
_entity_poly.pdbx_seq_one_letter_code
_entity_poly.pdbx_strand_id
1 'polypeptide(L)'
;MTCITNIILTTAIHDGAWMNSDYGSVDTLNDYLYTHYQGSRLQCVDAHSGGNKSLSCNVFIAAIDYLNVDEFIALFYQVAWDKPEQAQLMIKTDDQPSFTLYQAKT
;
A
#
# COMPACT_ATOMS: atom_id res chain seq x y z
N MET A 1 -5.89 8.16 23.22
CA MET A 1 -6.37 8.51 21.87
C MET A 1 -5.50 7.74 20.91
N THR A 2 -6.07 6.95 19.99
CA THR A 2 -5.31 6.17 19.00
C THR A 2 -4.96 7.07 17.82
N CYS A 3 -3.68 7.18 17.45
CA CYS A 3 -3.26 7.89 16.25
C CYS A 3 -3.27 6.92 15.07
N ILE A 4 -4.42 6.79 14.41
CA ILE A 4 -4.61 5.83 13.32
C ILE A 4 -4.21 6.48 12.00
N THR A 5 -3.32 5.83 11.27
CA THR A 5 -2.97 6.19 9.89
C THR A 5 -3.63 5.23 8.92
N ASN A 6 -4.46 5.75 8.02
CA ASN A 6 -5.08 4.99 6.96
C ASN A 6 -4.18 4.99 5.73
N ILE A 7 -3.94 3.81 5.18
CA ILE A 7 -3.10 3.57 4.01
C ILE A 7 -3.95 2.92 2.93
N ILE A 8 -3.89 3.46 1.72
CA ILE A 8 -4.40 2.82 0.50
C ILE A 8 -3.27 2.81 -0.53
N LEU A 9 -3.00 1.65 -1.11
CA LEU A 9 -1.99 1.48 -2.16
C LEU A 9 -2.68 0.91 -3.39
N THR A 10 -2.45 1.51 -4.55
CA THR A 10 -2.81 0.92 -5.84
C THR A 10 -1.55 0.51 -6.59
N THR A 11 -1.58 -0.61 -7.29
CA THR A 11 -0.46 -1.08 -8.13
C THR A 11 -0.98 -1.66 -9.44
N ALA A 12 -0.08 -1.93 -10.39
CA ALA A 12 -0.40 -2.81 -11.50
C ALA A 12 -0.85 -4.19 -11.01
N ILE A 13 -1.66 -4.87 -11.82
CA ILE A 13 -2.06 -6.25 -11.54
C ILE A 13 -0.81 -7.13 -11.52
N HIS A 14 -0.64 -7.87 -10.43
CA HIS A 14 0.50 -8.78 -10.20
C HIS A 14 1.89 -8.10 -10.25
N ASP A 15 2.01 -6.84 -9.80
CA ASP A 15 3.29 -6.11 -9.74
C ASP A 15 4.32 -6.88 -8.88
N GLY A 16 5.44 -7.29 -9.50
CA GLY A 16 6.50 -8.05 -8.87
C GLY A 16 6.18 -9.52 -8.57
N ALA A 17 5.01 -10.03 -8.96
CA ALA A 17 4.62 -11.41 -8.70
C ALA A 17 5.44 -12.40 -9.57
N TRP A 18 6.24 -13.25 -8.92
CA TRP A 18 6.82 -14.45 -9.52
C TRP A 18 6.01 -15.68 -9.08
N MET A 19 6.13 -16.82 -9.77
CA MET A 19 5.32 -18.06 -9.65
C MET A 19 4.80 -18.51 -8.25
N ASN A 20 5.30 -17.99 -7.13
CA ASN A 20 4.85 -18.26 -5.75
C ASN A 20 4.71 -17.02 -4.83
N SER A 21 4.77 -15.79 -5.36
CA SER A 21 4.54 -14.53 -4.61
C SER A 21 3.32 -13.86 -5.22
N ASP A 22 2.31 -13.58 -4.39
CA ASP A 22 1.08 -12.96 -4.88
C ASP A 22 1.33 -11.49 -5.31
N TYR A 23 2.28 -10.77 -4.67
CA TYR A 23 2.55 -9.33 -4.91
C TYR A 23 3.98 -8.89 -4.49
N GLY A 24 5.01 -9.31 -5.23
CA GLY A 24 6.43 -9.17 -4.81
C GLY A 24 6.89 -7.75 -4.46
N SER A 25 6.39 -6.71 -5.14
CA SER A 25 6.73 -5.32 -4.82
C SER A 25 6.10 -4.85 -3.50
N VAL A 26 4.90 -5.34 -3.18
CA VAL A 26 4.16 -5.01 -1.97
C VAL A 26 4.74 -5.72 -0.75
N ASP A 27 5.39 -6.88 -0.95
CA ASP A 27 6.02 -7.65 0.13
C ASP A 27 7.06 -6.81 0.90
N THR A 28 7.80 -5.92 0.23
CA THR A 28 8.74 -5.00 0.89
C THR A 28 8.05 -4.08 1.91
N LEU A 29 6.88 -3.53 1.55
CA LEU A 29 6.09 -2.69 2.45
C LEU A 29 5.47 -3.53 3.59
N ASN A 30 5.00 -4.73 3.26
CA ASN A 30 4.42 -5.66 4.23
C ASN A 30 5.43 -6.15 5.25
N ASP A 31 6.68 -6.41 4.86
CA ASP A 31 7.74 -6.82 5.78
C ASP A 31 8.08 -5.72 6.79
N TYR A 32 8.11 -4.46 6.33
CA TYR A 32 8.27 -3.30 7.21
C TYR A 32 7.10 -3.19 8.20
N LEU A 33 5.86 -3.26 7.70
CA LEU A 33 4.66 -3.18 8.54
C LEU A 33 4.60 -4.34 9.55
N TYR A 34 4.91 -5.56 9.11
CA TYR A 34 4.88 -6.75 9.94
C TYR A 34 5.89 -6.64 11.08
N THR A 35 7.10 -6.19 10.77
CA THR A 35 8.22 -6.08 11.71
C THR A 35 8.00 -4.98 12.74
N HIS A 36 7.47 -3.82 12.34
CA HIS A 36 7.41 -2.62 13.19
C HIS A 36 6.03 -2.37 13.83
N TYR A 37 4.97 -2.97 13.29
CA TYR A 37 3.59 -2.65 13.67
C TYR A 37 2.76 -3.92 13.96
N GLN A 38 3.23 -4.77 14.88
CA GLN A 38 2.47 -5.90 15.45
C GLN A 38 1.95 -6.91 14.40
N GLY A 39 2.74 -7.17 13.36
CA GLY A 39 2.34 -8.10 12.30
C GLY A 39 1.33 -7.52 11.29
N SER A 40 1.10 -6.21 11.31
CA SER A 40 0.20 -5.54 10.37
C SER A 40 0.67 -5.71 8.91
N ARG A 41 -0.29 -5.76 7.99
CA ARG A 41 -0.04 -5.90 6.54
C ARG A 41 -1.09 -5.17 5.72
N LEU A 42 -0.71 -4.75 4.53
CA LEU A 42 -1.60 -4.33 3.47
C LEU A 42 -2.42 -5.53 2.97
N GLN A 43 -3.74 -5.38 2.94
CA GLN A 43 -4.68 -6.42 2.48
C GLN A 43 -5.25 -6.05 1.12
N CYS A 44 -5.16 -6.96 0.16
CA CYS A 44 -5.77 -6.79 -1.16
C CYS A 44 -7.29 -6.87 -1.05
N VAL A 45 -8.01 -5.92 -1.62
CA VAL A 45 -9.48 -5.81 -1.52
C VAL A 45 -10.22 -6.13 -2.81
N ASP A 46 -9.58 -6.75 -3.79
CA ASP A 46 -10.19 -7.09 -5.07
C ASP A 46 -11.47 -7.93 -4.90
N ALA A 47 -11.49 -8.85 -3.93
CA ALA A 47 -12.64 -9.69 -3.58
C ALA A 47 -13.80 -8.93 -2.89
N HIS A 48 -13.56 -7.68 -2.48
CA HIS A 48 -14.53 -6.81 -1.83
C HIS A 48 -14.95 -5.62 -2.70
N SER A 49 -14.54 -5.62 -3.98
CA SER A 49 -14.93 -4.60 -4.96
C SER A 49 -16.38 -4.80 -5.46
N GLY A 50 -17.02 -3.71 -5.88
CA GLY A 50 -18.37 -3.72 -6.45
C GLY A 50 -18.37 -3.52 -7.97
N GLY A 51 -19.46 -3.94 -8.63
CA GLY A 51 -19.65 -3.80 -10.08
C GLY A 51 -19.59 -5.15 -10.82
N ASN A 52 -19.75 -5.10 -12.14
CA ASN A 52 -19.80 -6.29 -12.99
C ASN A 52 -18.48 -6.58 -13.71
N LYS A 53 -17.39 -5.89 -13.34
CA LYS A 53 -16.08 -6.00 -13.95
C LYS A 53 -15.00 -5.98 -12.87
N SER A 54 -13.92 -6.70 -13.12
CA SER A 54 -12.71 -6.61 -12.31
C SER A 54 -12.09 -5.21 -12.42
N LEU A 55 -11.45 -4.76 -11.33
CA LEU A 55 -10.61 -3.56 -11.37
C LEU A 55 -9.41 -3.79 -12.31
N SER A 56 -8.95 -2.72 -12.94
CA SER A 56 -7.76 -2.73 -13.80
C SER A 56 -6.45 -2.54 -13.02
N CYS A 57 -6.50 -2.62 -11.70
CA CYS A 57 -5.38 -2.47 -10.78
C CYS A 57 -5.66 -3.30 -9.51
N ASN A 58 -4.61 -3.57 -8.74
CA ASN A 58 -4.75 -4.12 -7.40
C ASN A 58 -4.85 -2.98 -6.40
N VAL A 59 -5.76 -3.12 -5.44
CA VAL A 59 -5.93 -2.15 -4.36
C VAL A 59 -5.65 -2.84 -3.02
N PHE A 60 -4.76 -2.26 -2.24
CA PHE A 60 -4.45 -2.71 -0.90
C PHE A 60 -4.77 -1.65 0.13
N ILE A 61 -5.24 -2.06 1.31
CA ILE A 61 -5.55 -1.14 2.40
C ILE A 61 -4.99 -1.63 3.74
N ALA A 62 -4.70 -0.69 4.63
CA ALA A 62 -4.39 -0.95 6.04
C ALA A 62 -4.72 0.26 6.92
N ALA A 63 -4.96 0.01 8.21
CA ALA A 63 -5.03 1.04 9.25
C ALA A 63 -3.99 0.70 10.31
N ILE A 64 -3.04 1.62 10.54
CA ILE A 64 -1.85 1.38 11.37
C ILE A 64 -1.80 2.39 12.50
N ASP A 65 -1.69 1.90 13.73
CA ASP A 65 -1.47 2.73 14.91
C ASP A 65 -0.04 3.30 14.93
N TYR A 66 0.08 4.62 15.10
CA TYR A 66 1.35 5.35 15.24
C TYR A 66 2.37 5.11 14.13
N LEU A 67 1.90 4.98 12.87
CA LEU A 67 2.78 4.82 11.70
C LEU A 67 3.79 5.98 11.59
N ASN A 68 5.07 5.67 11.46
CA ASN A 68 6.06 6.61 10.98
C ASN A 68 5.86 6.84 9.46
N VAL A 69 5.08 7.88 9.14
CA VAL A 69 4.65 8.19 7.76
C VAL A 69 5.83 8.51 6.84
N ASP A 70 6.78 9.32 7.30
CA ASP A 70 7.92 9.76 6.49
C ASP A 70 8.82 8.58 6.11
N GLU A 71 9.09 7.70 7.06
CA GLU A 71 9.87 6.48 6.83
C GLU A 71 9.14 5.52 5.87
N PHE A 72 7.83 5.36 6.03
CA PHE A 72 7.03 4.52 5.14
C PHE A 72 6.99 5.05 3.71
N ILE A 73 6.87 6.37 3.53
CA ILE A 73 6.95 7.02 2.20
C ILE A 73 8.35 6.86 1.59
N ALA A 74 9.40 7.02 2.40
CA ALA A 74 10.77 6.81 1.94
C ALA A 74 10.98 5.37 1.44
N LEU A 75 10.43 4.39 2.17
CA LEU A 75 10.45 2.98 1.75
C LEU A 75 9.65 2.78 0.45
N PHE A 76 8.44 3.34 0.34
CA PHE A 76 7.63 3.28 -0.89
C PHE A 76 8.39 3.78 -2.13
N TYR A 77 9.21 4.82 -1.98
CA TYR A 77 10.05 5.32 -3.07
C TYR A 77 11.28 4.47 -3.40
N GLN A 78 11.65 3.53 -2.53
CA GLN A 78 12.76 2.59 -2.75
C GLN A 78 12.30 1.26 -3.36
N VAL A 79 11.00 0.95 -3.29
CA VAL A 79 10.43 -0.24 -3.93
C VAL A 79 10.62 -0.14 -5.44
N ALA A 80 11.18 -1.20 -6.03
CA ALA A 80 11.32 -1.35 -7.47
C ALA A 80 9.99 -1.84 -8.06
N TRP A 81 9.08 -0.91 -8.31
CA TRP A 81 7.79 -1.19 -8.96
C TRP A 81 7.99 -1.60 -10.42
N ASP A 82 7.29 -2.63 -10.89
CA ASP A 82 7.33 -3.04 -12.30
C ASP A 82 6.69 -1.97 -13.20
N LYS A 83 5.61 -1.34 -12.71
CA LYS A 83 4.91 -0.22 -13.38
C LYS A 83 4.76 0.95 -12.41
N PRO A 84 5.81 1.76 -12.20
CA PRO A 84 5.79 2.86 -11.22
C PRO A 84 4.70 3.89 -11.48
N GLU A 85 4.28 4.08 -12.73
CA GLU A 85 3.16 4.96 -13.07
C GLU A 85 1.81 4.46 -12.55
N GLN A 86 1.67 3.17 -12.25
CA GLN A 86 0.47 2.55 -11.69
C GLN A 86 0.54 2.37 -10.16
N ALA A 87 1.72 2.60 -9.56
CA ALA A 87 1.95 2.54 -8.13
C ALA A 87 1.64 3.89 -7.46
N GLN A 88 0.51 3.96 -6.75
CA GLN A 88 0.07 5.16 -6.03
C GLN A 88 -0.21 4.83 -4.57
N LEU A 89 0.38 5.62 -3.67
CA LEU A 89 0.19 5.50 -2.24
C LEU A 89 -0.64 6.69 -1.74
N MET A 90 -1.68 6.41 -0.99
CA MET A 90 -2.56 7.40 -0.36
C MET A 90 -2.51 7.20 1.15
N ILE A 91 -2.16 8.26 1.88
CA ILE A 91 -2.06 8.25 3.34
C ILE A 91 -2.96 9.33 3.93
N LYS A 92 -3.72 8.97 4.96
CA LYS A 92 -4.46 9.93 5.80
C LYS A 92 -4.19 9.66 7.27
N THR A 93 -3.53 10.59 7.94
CA THR A 93 -3.35 10.61 9.40
C THR A 93 -4.60 11.18 10.09
N ASP A 94 -4.72 11.00 11.41
CA ASP A 94 -5.87 11.43 12.20
C ASP A 94 -6.12 12.95 12.16
N ASP A 95 -5.05 13.74 12.04
CA ASP A 95 -5.09 15.21 11.96
C ASP A 95 -5.35 15.75 10.54
N GLN A 96 -5.37 14.88 9.52
CA GLN A 96 -5.56 15.28 8.14
C GLN A 96 -7.04 15.15 7.69
N PRO A 97 -7.59 16.17 7.02
CA PRO A 97 -8.97 16.12 6.53
C PRO A 97 -9.15 15.19 5.32
N SER A 98 -8.09 14.94 4.56
CA SER A 98 -8.10 14.20 3.30
C SER A 98 -6.85 13.35 3.13
N PHE A 99 -6.90 12.37 2.22
CA PHE A 99 -5.71 11.62 1.82
C PHE A 99 -4.71 12.50 1.08
N THR A 100 -3.44 12.34 1.40
CA THR A 100 -2.32 12.84 0.61
C THR A 100 -1.85 11.73 -0.33
N LEU A 101 -1.66 12.07 -1.61
CA LEU A 101 -1.26 11.11 -2.65
C LEU A 101 0.23 11.23 -2.96
N TYR A 102 0.89 10.07 -3.10
CA TYR A 102 2.29 9.90 -3.45
C TYR A 102 2.38 8.96 -4.65
N GLN A 103 3.09 9.39 -5.70
CA GLN A 103 3.33 8.59 -6.90
C GLN A 103 4.73 7.97 -6.84
N ALA A 104 4.88 6.68 -7.19
CA ALA A 104 6.20 6.07 -7.26
C ALA A 104 7.11 6.80 -8.27
N LYS A 105 8.43 6.77 -8.02
CA LYS A 105 9.42 7.39 -8.90
C LYS A 105 9.69 6.50 -10.10
N THR A 106 9.93 7.14 -11.25
CA THR A 106 10.39 6.51 -12.49
C THR A 106 11.91 6.41 -12.51
#